data_AF-A0A9P9Q9T2-F1
#
_entry.id   AF-A0A9P9Q9T2-F1
#
_cell.length_a   1.000
_cell.length_b   1.000
_cell.length_c   1.000
_cell.angle_alpha   90.00
_cell.angle_beta   90.00
_cell.angle_gamma   90.00
#
_symmetry.space_group_name_H-M   'P 1'
#
loop_
_entity.id
_entity.type
_entity.pdbx_description
1 polymer ?
#
loop_
_entity_poly.entity_id
_entity_poly.type
_entity_poly.pdbx_seq_one_letter_code
_entity_poly.pdbx_strand_id
1 'polypeptide(L)'
;MRDLEQELRDTLARAQHGNGDSQDGFLNLTRRMENEEEDQFDVDLTILDFLVYKATGLVFEWRSSIDPYHSDLPNALVSMTSDWRTFLKYKHHGRRLDSKAAFRSKLLQFALVFTHRLHHNETWTTEESLTELREQNKSRGDYWKERTQHPPALRQPFDQQREFPLSDGALFENRNGLASALNMPHDQRRWVTDVAGTPSLHCLLPLFVELTAARVNLDDDWSPTTEWFDLAGQFMLQAVIEEFLRNGVYGPEPFNTVFAFGCPGVERWAEEPADVTAMRRLFCDENNPREQNRDWTNIKRRYIDELLPQRSSQSSLESIERAQEQHPYTAFEERLLLFLKYLHEGIVKPDLAQVEEGRINIHGRELSEAESRAMIRRMGL
;
A
#
# COMPACT_ATOMS: atom_id res chain seq x y z
N MET A 1 17.62 30.59 43.67
CA MET A 1 17.59 29.70 42.50
C MET A 1 18.99 29.13 42.34
N ARG A 2 19.15 27.81 42.42
CA ARG A 2 20.43 27.16 42.13
C ARG A 2 20.64 27.15 40.62
N ASP A 3 21.82 27.54 40.19
CA ASP A 3 22.19 27.63 38.78
C ASP A 3 22.61 26.23 38.30
N LEU A 4 21.61 25.48 37.81
CA LEU A 4 21.74 24.09 37.37
C LEU A 4 22.75 23.90 36.23
N GLU A 5 22.96 24.93 35.41
CA GLU A 5 23.98 24.89 34.33
C GLU A 5 25.40 24.95 34.89
N GLN A 6 25.60 25.76 35.93
CA GLN A 6 26.90 25.87 36.59
C GLN A 6 27.24 24.58 37.37
N GLU A 7 26.24 23.98 38.02
CA GLU A 7 26.38 22.71 38.72
C GLU A 7 26.69 21.55 37.75
N LEU A 8 26.09 21.54 36.55
CA LEU A 8 26.39 20.56 35.50
C LEU A 8 27.81 20.73 34.94
N ARG A 9 28.25 21.97 34.69
CA ARG A 9 29.62 22.25 34.20
C ARG A 9 30.69 21.85 35.22
N ASP A 10 30.46 22.15 36.50
CA ASP A 10 31.40 21.80 37.58
C ASP A 10 31.46 20.29 37.84
N THR A 11 30.40 19.55 37.50
CA THR A 11 30.34 18.09 37.61
C THR A 11 31.08 17.41 36.45
N LEU A 12 30.94 17.95 35.24
CA LEU A 12 31.67 17.49 34.05
C LEU A 12 33.18 17.79 34.13
N ALA A 13 33.56 18.94 34.68
CA ALA A 13 34.97 19.31 34.88
C ALA A 13 35.67 18.40 35.91
N ARG A 14 34.96 17.98 36.97
CA ARG A 14 35.48 17.03 37.98
C ARG A 14 35.67 15.62 37.45
N ALA A 15 34.89 15.20 36.46
CA ALA A 15 35.03 13.89 35.82
C ALA A 15 36.25 13.78 34.89
N GLN A 16 36.81 14.90 34.44
CA GLN A 16 37.94 14.93 33.49
C GLN A 16 39.34 14.93 34.13
N HIS A 17 39.47 15.02 35.46
CA HIS A 17 40.79 15.17 36.13
C HIS A 17 41.12 14.08 37.18
N GLY A 18 40.44 12.93 37.14
CA GLY A 18 40.73 11.78 38.01
C GLY A 18 41.42 10.64 37.25
N ASN A 19 42.65 10.29 37.66
CA ASN A 19 43.42 9.15 37.19
C ASN A 19 42.61 7.82 37.09
N GLY A 20 42.63 7.19 35.92
CA GLY A 20 42.69 5.74 35.74
C GLY A 20 41.51 4.89 36.21
N ASP A 21 40.36 4.97 35.53
CA ASP A 21 39.60 3.84 34.96
C ASP A 21 38.24 4.35 34.50
N SER A 22 38.05 4.46 33.19
CA SER A 22 36.83 4.96 32.57
C SER A 22 35.74 3.88 32.60
N GLN A 23 34.57 4.20 33.17
CA GLN A 23 33.36 3.40 32.98
C GLN A 23 32.95 3.47 31.50
N ASP A 24 33.27 2.41 30.75
CA ASP A 24 33.09 2.26 29.29
C ASP A 24 31.64 2.33 28.76
N GLY A 25 30.64 2.64 29.59
CA GLY A 25 29.22 2.56 29.20
C GLY A 25 28.60 3.85 28.66
N PHE A 26 29.04 5.03 29.11
CA PHE A 26 28.31 6.28 28.88
C PHE A 26 28.94 7.25 27.86
N LEU A 27 30.18 7.01 27.43
CA LEU A 27 30.88 7.84 26.44
C LEU A 27 30.77 7.32 24.99
N ASN A 28 30.12 6.17 24.77
CA ASN A 28 29.83 5.67 23.42
C ASN A 28 28.69 6.43 22.73
N LEU A 29 27.92 7.25 23.46
CA LEU A 29 26.86 8.11 22.89
C LEU A 29 27.41 9.40 22.25
N THR A 30 28.69 9.71 22.42
CA THR A 30 29.35 10.92 21.89
C THR A 30 30.53 10.63 20.97
N ARG A 31 30.77 9.36 20.63
CA ARG A 31 31.81 8.99 19.66
C ARG A 31 31.33 9.41 18.26
N ARG A 32 31.91 10.49 17.73
CA ARG A 32 31.88 10.79 16.29
C ARG A 32 32.33 9.55 15.53
N MET A 33 31.44 8.98 14.73
CA MET A 33 31.77 7.89 13.84
C MET A 33 32.57 8.47 12.68
N GLU A 34 33.82 8.05 12.50
CA GLU A 34 34.76 8.65 11.55
C GLU A 34 34.38 8.41 10.06
N ASN A 35 33.22 7.77 9.79
CA ASN A 35 32.55 7.60 8.48
C ASN A 35 31.07 8.11 8.54
N GLU A 36 30.91 9.34 9.01
CA GLU A 36 29.71 9.94 9.63
C GLU A 36 28.41 9.96 8.80
N GLU A 37 28.44 9.93 7.47
CA GLU A 37 27.22 10.10 6.64
C GLU A 37 26.64 8.79 6.10
N GLU A 38 27.48 7.87 5.59
CA GLU A 38 27.00 6.59 5.06
C GLU A 38 26.56 5.66 6.20
N ASP A 39 27.36 5.52 7.26
CA ASP A 39 27.04 4.66 8.41
C ASP A 39 25.79 5.16 9.16
N GLN A 40 25.58 6.49 9.22
CA GLN A 40 24.43 7.07 9.90
C GLN A 40 23.13 6.89 9.08
N PHE A 41 23.21 6.95 7.75
CA PHE A 41 22.05 6.66 6.90
C PHE A 41 21.59 5.21 7.08
N ASP A 42 22.53 4.27 7.13
CA ASP A 42 22.21 2.84 7.29
C ASP A 42 21.52 2.59 8.64
N VAL A 43 22.01 3.18 9.73
CA VAL A 43 21.34 3.11 11.05
C VAL A 43 19.94 3.72 11.01
N ASP A 44 19.79 4.92 10.45
CA ASP A 44 18.50 5.60 10.39
C ASP A 44 17.50 4.82 9.50
N LEU A 45 17.99 4.17 8.44
CA LEU A 45 17.22 3.31 7.54
C LEU A 45 16.79 2.01 8.24
N THR A 46 17.68 1.37 9.01
CA THR A 46 17.33 0.19 9.81
C THR A 46 16.23 0.51 10.83
N ILE A 47 16.26 1.70 11.46
CA ILE A 47 15.19 2.16 12.36
C ILE A 47 13.88 2.35 11.59
N LEU A 48 13.91 3.02 10.43
CA LEU A 48 12.71 3.18 9.59
C LEU A 48 12.10 1.82 9.23
N ASP A 49 12.93 0.90 8.75
CA ASP A 49 12.49 -0.40 8.28
C ASP A 49 11.82 -1.22 9.39
N PHE A 50 12.36 -1.15 10.61
CA PHE A 50 11.75 -1.71 11.81
C PHE A 50 10.39 -1.07 12.15
N LEU A 51 10.32 0.26 12.18
CA LEU A 51 9.08 0.98 12.49
C LEU A 51 7.99 0.65 11.47
N VAL A 52 8.33 0.64 10.17
CA VAL A 52 7.42 0.31 9.08
C VAL A 52 6.90 -1.12 9.22
N TYR A 53 7.78 -2.08 9.51
CA TYR A 53 7.39 -3.47 9.72
C TYR A 53 6.42 -3.60 10.91
N LYS A 54 6.74 -3.02 12.06
CA LYS A 54 5.87 -3.06 13.24
C LYS A 54 4.52 -2.37 12.99
N ALA A 55 4.53 -1.19 12.37
CA ALA A 55 3.31 -0.46 12.03
C ALA A 55 2.41 -1.27 11.10
N THR A 56 2.99 -1.94 10.10
CA THR A 56 2.22 -2.79 9.17
C THR A 56 1.58 -3.96 9.90
N GLY A 57 2.30 -4.63 10.79
CA GLY A 57 1.76 -5.71 11.63
C GLY A 57 0.59 -5.23 12.50
N LEU A 58 0.73 -4.07 13.14
CA LEU A 58 -0.33 -3.47 13.95
C LEU A 58 -1.59 -3.12 13.15
N VAL A 59 -1.45 -2.71 11.88
CA VAL A 59 -2.61 -2.48 11.00
C VAL A 59 -3.43 -3.75 10.81
N PHE A 60 -2.77 -4.89 10.59
CA PHE A 60 -3.48 -6.17 10.45
C PHE A 60 -4.08 -6.65 11.76
N GLU A 61 -3.37 -6.50 12.87
CA GLU A 61 -3.90 -6.83 14.20
C GLU A 61 -5.14 -5.99 14.53
N TRP A 62 -5.06 -4.68 14.33
CA TRP A 62 -6.17 -3.76 14.52
C TRP A 62 -7.38 -4.13 13.64
N ARG A 63 -7.16 -4.41 12.35
CA ARG A 63 -8.26 -4.78 11.45
C ARG A 63 -8.93 -6.09 11.85
N SER A 64 -8.18 -7.01 12.46
CA SER A 64 -8.69 -8.28 12.99
C SER A 64 -9.33 -8.18 14.39
N SER A 65 -9.30 -7.00 15.01
CA SER A 65 -9.89 -6.79 16.34
C SER A 65 -11.42 -6.92 16.32
N ILE A 66 -12.01 -7.12 17.51
CA ILE A 66 -13.46 -7.29 17.67
C ILE A 66 -14.22 -6.01 17.30
N ASP A 67 -13.60 -4.84 17.46
CA ASP A 67 -14.21 -3.55 17.18
C ASP A 67 -13.19 -2.58 16.54
N PRO A 68 -12.88 -2.76 15.25
CA PRO A 68 -11.93 -1.92 14.55
C PRO A 68 -12.46 -0.51 14.30
N TYR A 69 -13.78 -0.27 14.43
CA TYR A 69 -14.38 1.02 14.10
C TYR A 69 -14.36 2.02 15.26
N HIS A 70 -14.30 1.54 16.50
CA HIS A 70 -14.16 2.41 17.68
C HIS A 70 -12.77 2.36 18.32
N SER A 71 -11.95 1.37 17.97
CA SER A 71 -10.53 1.39 18.31
C SER A 71 -9.81 2.27 17.30
N ASP A 72 -9.15 3.33 17.75
CA ASP A 72 -8.15 3.96 16.91
C ASP A 72 -7.04 2.93 16.63
N LEU A 73 -6.58 2.87 15.37
CA LEU A 73 -5.30 2.23 15.06
C LEU A 73 -4.24 2.86 15.99
N PRO A 74 -3.14 2.17 16.35
CA PRO A 74 -2.05 2.78 17.12
C PRO A 74 -1.41 3.98 16.39
N ASN A 75 -2.08 5.13 16.43
CA ASN A 75 -1.75 6.36 15.72
C ASN A 75 -0.35 6.82 16.10
N ALA A 76 0.07 6.56 17.33
CA ALA A 76 1.41 6.89 17.80
C ALA A 76 2.51 6.22 16.94
N LEU A 77 2.39 4.93 16.59
CA LEU A 77 3.43 4.26 15.81
C LEU A 77 3.39 4.66 14.33
N VAL A 78 2.19 4.86 13.78
CA VAL A 78 2.02 5.34 12.40
C VAL A 78 2.56 6.77 12.25
N SER A 79 2.20 7.66 13.17
CA SER A 79 2.71 9.04 13.21
C SER A 79 4.21 9.07 13.42
N MET A 80 4.75 8.29 14.37
CA MET A 80 6.20 8.17 14.55
C MET A 80 6.91 7.69 13.29
N THR A 81 6.34 6.72 12.57
CA THR A 81 6.89 6.22 11.30
C THR A 81 6.86 7.30 10.22
N SER A 82 5.79 8.08 10.14
CA SER A 82 5.65 9.21 9.21
C SER A 82 6.65 10.34 9.51
N ASP A 83 6.79 10.70 10.78
CA ASP A 83 7.74 11.70 11.25
C ASP A 83 9.17 11.27 10.96
N TRP A 84 9.50 10.00 11.21
CA TRP A 84 10.81 9.42 10.91
C TRP A 84 11.12 9.43 9.41
N ARG A 85 10.13 9.10 8.57
CA ARG A 85 10.28 9.17 7.11
C ARG A 85 10.54 10.60 6.63
N THR A 86 9.84 11.57 7.22
CA THR A 86 10.02 13.00 6.91
C THR A 86 11.41 13.47 7.34
N PHE A 87 11.84 13.10 8.54
CA PHE A 87 13.18 13.36 9.05
C PHE A 87 14.27 12.79 8.12
N LEU A 88 14.16 11.52 7.71
CA LEU A 88 15.08 10.89 6.78
C LEU A 88 15.19 11.63 5.44
N LYS A 89 14.04 12.03 4.88
CA LYS A 89 14.00 12.80 3.62
C LYS A 89 14.79 14.11 3.74
N TYR A 90 14.66 14.83 4.86
CA TYR A 90 15.36 16.09 5.08
C TYR A 90 16.85 15.90 5.42
N LYS A 91 17.16 15.00 6.36
CA LYS A 91 18.52 14.76 6.84
C LYS A 91 19.44 14.21 5.76
N HIS A 92 18.92 13.31 4.92
CA HIS A 92 19.71 12.62 3.90
C HIS A 92 19.39 13.08 2.48
N HIS A 93 18.90 14.32 2.33
CA HIS A 93 18.67 14.98 1.03
C HIS A 93 17.86 14.14 0.02
N GLY A 94 16.90 13.36 0.51
CA GLY A 94 16.08 12.49 -0.33
C GLY A 94 16.81 11.28 -0.92
N ARG A 95 17.89 10.80 -0.26
CA ARG A 95 18.55 9.53 -0.62
C ARG A 95 17.52 8.41 -0.74
N ARG A 96 17.69 7.56 -1.76
CA ARG A 96 16.75 6.48 -2.06
C ARG A 96 16.85 5.38 -1.00
N LEU A 97 15.71 4.86 -0.61
CA LEU A 97 15.61 3.65 0.22
C LEU A 97 16.10 2.44 -0.58
N ASP A 98 16.61 1.42 0.12
CA ASP A 98 16.87 0.12 -0.48
C ASP A 98 15.54 -0.54 -0.95
N SER A 99 15.64 -1.59 -1.79
CA SER A 99 14.46 -2.22 -2.38
C SER A 99 13.49 -2.83 -1.35
N LYS A 100 14.01 -3.41 -0.26
CA LYS A 100 13.20 -4.02 0.80
C LYS A 100 12.51 -2.96 1.65
N ALA A 101 13.24 -1.93 2.10
CA ALA A 101 12.68 -0.82 2.85
C ALA A 101 11.67 -0.02 2.00
N ALA A 102 11.94 0.18 0.71
CA ALA A 102 11.00 0.80 -0.23
C ALA A 102 9.72 -0.04 -0.39
N PHE A 103 9.87 -1.36 -0.54
CA PHE A 103 8.73 -2.28 -0.61
C PHE A 103 7.89 -2.24 0.67
N ARG A 104 8.50 -2.39 1.86
CA ARG A 104 7.77 -2.35 3.13
C ARG A 104 7.08 -1.01 3.33
N SER A 105 7.72 0.09 2.93
CA SER A 105 7.12 1.42 2.98
C SER A 105 5.89 1.53 2.08
N LYS A 106 5.94 0.98 0.86
CA LYS A 106 4.78 0.90 -0.05
C LYS A 106 3.67 0.02 0.52
N LEU A 107 4.04 -1.10 1.16
CA LEU A 107 3.08 -2.02 1.79
C LEU A 107 2.33 -1.33 2.93
N LEU A 108 3.05 -0.65 3.82
CA LEU A 108 2.45 0.13 4.90
C LEU A 108 1.51 1.21 4.35
N GLN A 109 1.97 1.97 3.35
CA GLN A 109 1.16 3.02 2.72
C GLN A 109 -0.16 2.44 2.16
N PHE A 110 -0.07 1.36 1.38
CA PHE A 110 -1.25 0.74 0.79
C PHE A 110 -2.18 0.16 1.87
N ALA A 111 -1.62 -0.55 2.86
CA ALA A 111 -2.39 -1.14 3.96
C ALA A 111 -3.15 -0.07 4.74
N LEU A 112 -2.48 1.01 5.15
CA LEU A 112 -3.10 2.13 5.87
C LEU A 112 -4.24 2.76 5.08
N VAL A 113 -3.98 3.13 3.82
CA VAL A 113 -5.00 3.80 3.00
C VAL A 113 -6.17 2.85 2.73
N PHE A 114 -5.92 1.59 2.39
CA PHE A 114 -6.97 0.63 2.10
C PHE A 114 -7.84 0.34 3.33
N THR A 115 -7.24 0.06 4.49
CA THR A 115 -7.99 -0.33 5.69
C THR A 115 -8.74 0.82 6.36
N HIS A 116 -8.25 2.05 6.22
CA HIS A 116 -8.90 3.25 6.78
C HIS A 116 -9.74 4.03 5.78
N ARG A 117 -9.79 3.67 4.49
CA ARG A 117 -10.50 4.46 3.48
C ARG A 117 -11.96 4.75 3.86
N LEU A 118 -12.62 3.83 4.56
CA LEU A 118 -14.03 3.94 4.99
C LEU A 118 -14.20 4.35 6.47
N HIS A 119 -13.13 4.77 7.13
CA HIS A 119 -13.17 5.15 8.54
C HIS A 119 -13.89 6.51 8.75
N HIS A 120 -14.46 6.72 9.94
CA HIS A 120 -15.36 7.85 10.19
C HIS A 120 -14.65 9.18 10.45
N ASN A 121 -13.63 9.17 11.31
CA ASN A 121 -13.02 10.40 11.82
C ASN A 121 -11.90 10.92 10.93
N GLU A 122 -10.98 10.03 10.54
CA GLU A 122 -9.76 10.38 9.84
C GLU A 122 -9.53 9.41 8.69
N THR A 123 -9.19 9.98 7.53
CA THR A 123 -8.59 9.23 6.42
C THR A 123 -7.11 9.58 6.39
N TRP A 124 -6.24 8.59 6.14
CA TRP A 124 -4.79 8.83 6.00
C TRP A 124 -4.41 9.47 4.66
N THR A 125 -5.31 10.26 4.08
CA THR A 125 -5.20 10.89 2.78
C THR A 125 -5.61 12.35 2.87
N THR A 126 -4.85 13.24 2.25
CA THR A 126 -5.22 14.65 2.07
C THR A 126 -5.98 14.85 0.76
N GLU A 127 -6.75 15.94 0.65
CA GLU A 127 -7.42 16.30 -0.60
C GLU A 127 -6.43 16.46 -1.78
N GLU A 128 -5.26 17.04 -1.51
CA GLU A 128 -4.16 17.16 -2.47
C GLU A 128 -3.70 15.79 -2.95
N SER A 129 -3.38 14.86 -2.03
CA SER A 129 -2.93 13.51 -2.40
C SER A 129 -3.99 12.72 -3.18
N LEU A 130 -5.27 12.92 -2.88
CA LEU A 130 -6.37 12.28 -3.63
C LEU A 130 -6.51 12.86 -5.02
N THR A 131 -6.29 14.17 -5.16
CA THR A 131 -6.29 14.84 -6.47
C THR A 131 -5.15 14.33 -7.33
N GLU A 132 -3.94 14.21 -6.78
CA GLU A 132 -2.78 13.62 -7.46
C GLU A 132 -3.06 12.18 -7.93
N LEU A 133 -3.67 11.34 -7.08
CA LEU A 133 -4.03 9.96 -7.46
C LEU A 133 -5.09 9.90 -8.58
N ARG A 134 -6.04 10.84 -8.58
CA ARG A 134 -7.05 10.95 -9.64
C ARG A 134 -6.42 11.40 -10.96
N GLU A 135 -5.51 12.37 -10.90
CA GLU A 135 -4.74 12.83 -12.06
C GLU A 135 -3.84 11.73 -12.63
N GLN A 136 -3.18 10.96 -11.78
CA GLN A 136 -2.38 9.80 -12.19
C GLN A 136 -3.24 8.76 -12.92
N ASN A 137 -4.42 8.43 -12.37
CA ASN A 137 -5.34 7.50 -13.03
C ASN A 137 -5.82 8.00 -14.38
N LYS A 138 -6.16 9.29 -14.47
CA LYS A 138 -6.55 9.92 -15.74
C LYS A 138 -5.42 9.84 -16.77
N SER A 139 -4.21 10.24 -16.36
CA SER A 139 -3.01 10.18 -17.21
C SER A 139 -2.74 8.76 -17.73
N ARG A 140 -2.88 7.74 -16.87
CA ARG A 140 -2.77 6.33 -17.27
C ARG A 140 -3.85 5.93 -18.28
N GLY A 141 -5.10 6.36 -18.07
CA GLY A 141 -6.21 6.10 -18.99
C GLY A 141 -5.94 6.68 -20.39
N ASP A 142 -5.51 7.94 -20.42
CA ASP A 142 -5.13 8.65 -21.66
C ASP A 142 -3.96 7.94 -22.35
N TYR A 143 -2.91 7.60 -21.59
CA TYR A 143 -1.77 6.83 -22.09
C TYR A 143 -2.22 5.50 -22.72
N TRP A 144 -3.03 4.72 -22.01
CA TRP A 144 -3.49 3.42 -22.50
C TRP A 144 -4.25 3.54 -23.82
N LYS A 145 -5.11 4.56 -23.92
CA LYS A 145 -5.91 4.83 -25.12
C LYS A 145 -5.07 5.30 -26.31
N GLU A 146 -4.08 6.16 -26.07
CA GLU A 146 -3.30 6.81 -27.14
C GLU A 146 -2.09 6.00 -27.60
N ARG A 147 -1.47 5.26 -26.68
CA ARG A 147 -0.14 4.66 -26.90
C ARG A 147 -0.15 3.14 -26.97
N THR A 148 -1.29 2.49 -26.73
CA THR A 148 -1.39 1.04 -26.81
C THR A 148 -2.34 0.60 -27.91
N GLN A 149 -2.12 -0.59 -28.47
CA GLN A 149 -2.99 -1.18 -29.49
C GLN A 149 -4.15 -1.97 -28.87
N HIS A 150 -4.30 -1.94 -27.54
CA HIS A 150 -5.34 -2.70 -26.86
C HIS A 150 -6.71 -2.07 -27.12
N PRO A 151 -7.73 -2.88 -27.45
CA PRO A 151 -9.08 -2.36 -27.57
C PRO A 151 -9.58 -1.84 -26.21
N PRO A 152 -10.46 -0.83 -26.19
CA PRO A 152 -11.12 -0.42 -24.96
C PRO A 152 -11.92 -1.59 -24.38
N ALA A 153 -11.97 -1.68 -23.06
CA ALA A 153 -12.73 -2.69 -22.33
C ALA A 153 -14.24 -2.54 -22.59
N LEU A 154 -14.74 -1.31 -22.53
CA LEU A 154 -16.10 -0.95 -22.91
C LEU A 154 -16.11 -0.29 -24.29
N ARG A 155 -16.66 -0.99 -25.28
CA ARG A 155 -16.75 -0.52 -26.68
C ARG A 155 -17.99 0.32 -26.95
N GLN A 156 -19.10 -0.02 -26.29
CA GLN A 156 -20.36 0.71 -26.39
C GLN A 156 -20.62 1.37 -25.04
N PRO A 157 -20.82 2.70 -24.99
CA PRO A 157 -21.13 3.35 -23.72
C PRO A 157 -22.44 2.82 -23.15
N PHE A 158 -22.53 2.76 -21.82
CA PHE A 158 -23.79 2.47 -21.14
C PHE A 158 -24.84 3.54 -21.45
N ASP A 159 -26.12 3.18 -21.34
CA ASP A 159 -27.23 4.11 -21.62
C ASP A 159 -27.26 5.24 -20.57
N GLN A 160 -26.76 6.41 -20.98
CA GLN A 160 -26.68 7.62 -20.15
C GLN A 160 -28.06 8.27 -19.90
N GLN A 161 -29.10 7.87 -20.63
CA GLN A 161 -30.43 8.46 -20.47
C GLN A 161 -31.32 7.65 -19.55
N ARG A 162 -31.04 6.34 -19.39
CA ARG A 162 -31.91 5.42 -18.66
C ARG A 162 -31.26 4.72 -17.47
N GLU A 163 -29.94 4.52 -17.47
CA GLU A 163 -29.27 3.67 -16.49
C GLU A 163 -28.29 4.43 -15.60
N PHE A 164 -27.52 5.37 -16.15
CA PHE A 164 -26.51 6.12 -15.40
C PHE A 164 -26.54 7.63 -15.71
N PRO A 165 -26.21 8.50 -14.74
CA PRO A 165 -25.89 8.17 -13.35
C PRO A 165 -27.14 7.73 -12.57
N LEU A 166 -26.94 6.95 -11.50
CA LEU A 166 -28.01 6.59 -10.58
C LEU A 166 -28.53 7.82 -9.83
N SER A 167 -29.76 7.74 -9.32
CA SER A 167 -30.32 8.79 -8.46
C SER A 167 -29.55 8.88 -7.14
N ASP A 168 -29.51 10.07 -6.54
CA ASP A 168 -28.85 10.28 -5.23
C ASP A 168 -29.38 9.34 -4.14
N GLY A 169 -30.69 9.01 -4.18
CA GLY A 169 -31.30 8.04 -3.28
C GLY A 169 -30.75 6.63 -3.46
N ALA A 170 -30.65 6.15 -4.71
CA ALA A 170 -30.07 4.85 -5.01
C ALA A 170 -28.58 4.77 -4.64
N LEU A 171 -27.80 5.84 -4.91
CA LEU A 171 -26.40 5.92 -4.51
C LEU A 171 -26.24 5.86 -2.98
N PHE A 172 -27.07 6.59 -2.24
CA PHE A 172 -27.07 6.58 -0.79
C PHE A 172 -27.46 5.21 -0.21
N GLU A 173 -28.46 4.56 -0.81
CA GLU A 173 -28.86 3.19 -0.44
C GLU A 173 -27.73 2.18 -0.70
N ASN A 174 -27.06 2.25 -1.85
CA ASN A 174 -25.94 1.38 -2.19
C ASN A 174 -24.73 1.55 -1.24
N ARG A 175 -24.42 2.80 -0.86
CA ARG A 175 -23.38 3.09 0.15
C ARG A 175 -23.78 2.56 1.52
N ASN A 176 -25.02 2.78 1.96
CA ASN A 176 -25.52 2.23 3.22
C ASN A 176 -25.57 0.70 3.23
N GLY A 177 -25.92 0.08 2.11
CA GLY A 177 -25.93 -1.37 1.94
C GLY A 177 -24.54 -1.95 2.16
N LEU A 178 -23.51 -1.35 1.57
CA LEU A 178 -22.12 -1.75 1.80
C LEU A 178 -21.69 -1.49 3.26
N ALA A 179 -22.02 -0.33 3.84
CA ALA A 179 -21.71 -0.05 5.24
C ALA A 179 -22.32 -1.09 6.20
N SER A 180 -23.56 -1.50 5.93
CA SER A 180 -24.24 -2.55 6.69
C SER A 180 -23.60 -3.93 6.46
N ALA A 181 -23.20 -4.26 5.23
CA ALA A 181 -22.50 -5.52 4.92
C ALA A 181 -21.14 -5.63 5.63
N LEU A 182 -20.49 -4.49 5.88
CA LEU A 182 -19.24 -4.38 6.64
C LEU A 182 -19.46 -4.33 8.17
N ASN A 183 -20.70 -4.47 8.63
CA ASN A 183 -21.09 -4.31 10.04
C ASN A 183 -20.64 -2.96 10.64
N MET A 184 -20.60 -1.91 9.83
CA MET A 184 -20.16 -0.59 10.28
C MET A 184 -21.26 0.09 11.13
N PRO A 185 -20.97 0.55 12.35
CA PRO A 185 -21.90 1.31 13.19
C PRO A 185 -22.41 2.56 12.47
N HIS A 186 -23.65 2.99 12.72
CA HIS A 186 -24.26 4.13 12.01
C HIS A 186 -23.50 5.44 12.20
N ASP A 187 -23.00 5.66 13.40
CA ASP A 187 -22.15 6.79 13.78
C ASP A 187 -20.76 6.72 13.14
N GLN A 188 -20.37 5.60 12.52
CA GLN A 188 -19.05 5.43 11.89
C GLN A 188 -19.10 5.53 10.34
N ARG A 189 -20.21 6.00 9.76
CA ARG A 189 -20.46 5.98 8.29
C ARG A 189 -20.22 7.30 7.57
N ARG A 190 -19.10 8.00 7.82
CA ARG A 190 -18.83 9.33 7.19
C ARG A 190 -18.87 9.25 5.66
N TRP A 191 -18.23 8.23 5.11
CA TRP A 191 -18.06 8.03 3.67
C TRP A 191 -19.37 7.85 2.90
N VAL A 192 -20.48 7.52 3.58
CA VAL A 192 -21.81 7.40 2.95
C VAL A 192 -22.27 8.76 2.39
N THR A 193 -21.89 9.86 3.04
CA THR A 193 -22.23 11.23 2.63
C THR A 193 -21.03 11.98 2.06
N ASP A 194 -19.82 11.77 2.57
CA ASP A 194 -18.60 12.42 2.09
C ASP A 194 -17.82 11.54 1.09
N VAL A 195 -18.32 11.50 -0.15
CA VAL A 195 -17.68 10.73 -1.23
C VAL A 195 -16.37 11.39 -1.69
N ALA A 196 -16.32 12.73 -1.71
CA ALA A 196 -15.18 13.46 -2.24
C ALA A 196 -13.92 13.26 -1.39
N GLY A 197 -14.07 13.20 -0.07
CA GLY A 197 -12.99 12.92 0.89
C GLY A 197 -12.65 11.43 1.06
N THR A 198 -13.37 10.53 0.40
CA THR A 198 -13.18 9.08 0.50
C THR A 198 -12.35 8.56 -0.69
N PRO A 199 -11.20 7.90 -0.45
CA PRO A 199 -10.44 7.25 -1.53
C PRO A 199 -11.25 6.09 -2.14
N SER A 200 -11.52 6.15 -3.44
CA SER A 200 -12.13 5.03 -4.17
C SER A 200 -11.12 3.95 -4.50
N LEU A 201 -11.57 2.71 -4.69
CA LEU A 201 -10.74 1.60 -5.15
C LEU A 201 -10.07 1.91 -6.50
N HIS A 202 -10.73 2.68 -7.37
CA HIS A 202 -10.11 3.17 -8.59
C HIS A 202 -8.87 4.02 -8.29
N CYS A 203 -8.92 4.89 -7.27
CA CYS A 203 -7.76 5.66 -6.81
C CYS A 203 -6.64 4.77 -6.25
N LEU A 204 -6.99 3.66 -5.59
CA LEU A 204 -6.01 2.77 -4.95
C LEU A 204 -5.38 1.75 -5.90
N LEU A 205 -5.99 1.50 -7.05
CA LEU A 205 -5.56 0.46 -7.97
C LEU A 205 -4.11 0.64 -8.49
N PRO A 206 -3.64 1.85 -8.88
CA PRO A 206 -2.22 2.07 -9.22
C PRO A 206 -1.29 1.73 -8.06
N LEU A 207 -1.64 2.10 -6.82
CA LEU A 207 -0.83 1.80 -5.63
C LEU A 207 -0.68 0.30 -5.41
N PHE A 208 -1.75 -0.48 -5.64
CA PHE A 208 -1.70 -1.94 -5.59
C PHE A 208 -0.77 -2.53 -6.66
N VAL A 209 -0.86 -2.02 -7.90
CA VAL A 209 0.00 -2.45 -9.01
C VAL A 209 1.47 -2.08 -8.75
N GLU A 210 1.74 -0.89 -8.23
CA GLU A 210 3.10 -0.47 -7.87
C GLU A 210 3.68 -1.29 -6.70
N LEU A 211 2.88 -1.57 -5.67
CA LEU A 211 3.28 -2.40 -4.53
C LEU A 211 3.69 -3.80 -5.00
N THR A 212 2.88 -4.41 -5.84
CA THR A 212 3.11 -5.77 -6.35
C THR A 212 4.29 -5.80 -7.31
N ALA A 213 4.52 -4.77 -8.14
CA ALA A 213 5.73 -4.68 -8.94
C ALA A 213 6.99 -4.50 -8.08
N ALA A 214 6.89 -3.73 -6.99
CA ALA A 214 7.98 -3.63 -6.02
C ALA A 214 8.29 -4.98 -5.38
N ARG A 215 7.29 -5.84 -5.15
CA ARG A 215 7.49 -7.21 -4.64
C ARG A 215 8.33 -8.07 -5.58
N VAL A 216 8.09 -8.00 -6.90
CA VAL A 216 8.86 -8.73 -7.93
C VAL A 216 10.32 -8.28 -7.99
N ASN A 217 10.63 -7.08 -7.50
CA ASN A 217 11.99 -6.51 -7.55
C ASN A 217 12.86 -6.87 -6.34
N LEU A 218 12.39 -7.76 -5.45
CA LEU A 218 13.13 -8.16 -4.25
C LEU A 218 14.11 -9.33 -4.47
N ASP A 219 14.27 -9.77 -5.73
CA ASP A 219 15.20 -10.84 -6.15
C ASP A 219 15.10 -12.12 -5.30
N ASP A 220 13.86 -12.52 -4.95
CA ASP A 220 13.55 -13.67 -4.08
C ASP A 220 12.54 -14.64 -4.73
N ASP A 221 12.61 -14.74 -6.06
CA ASP A 221 11.82 -15.63 -6.92
C ASP A 221 10.29 -15.43 -6.85
N TRP A 222 9.81 -14.36 -6.19
CA TRP A 222 8.38 -14.06 -6.21
C TRP A 222 7.94 -13.58 -7.59
N SER A 223 6.98 -14.29 -8.18
CA SER A 223 6.36 -13.95 -9.45
C SER A 223 4.83 -13.89 -9.33
N PRO A 224 4.13 -13.08 -10.14
CA PRO A 224 2.68 -13.06 -10.15
C PRO A 224 2.10 -14.43 -10.54
N THR A 225 1.26 -15.00 -9.69
CA THR A 225 0.58 -16.27 -9.96
C THR A 225 -0.80 -16.06 -10.58
N THR A 226 -1.43 -17.13 -11.06
CA THR A 226 -2.82 -17.09 -11.53
C THR A 226 -3.78 -16.57 -10.44
N GLU A 227 -3.56 -16.93 -9.17
CA GLU A 227 -4.32 -16.43 -8.03
C GLU A 227 -4.12 -14.93 -7.80
N TRP A 228 -2.92 -14.42 -8.03
CA TRP A 228 -2.67 -12.98 -7.99
C TRP A 228 -3.41 -12.24 -9.11
N PHE A 229 -3.37 -12.77 -10.34
CA PHE A 229 -4.13 -12.19 -11.46
C PHE A 229 -5.64 -12.21 -11.17
N ASP A 230 -6.16 -13.28 -10.54
CA ASP A 230 -7.55 -13.39 -10.08
C ASP A 230 -7.92 -12.27 -9.09
N LEU A 231 -7.05 -12.02 -8.10
CA LEU A 231 -7.22 -10.92 -7.14
C LEU A 231 -7.16 -9.54 -7.81
N ALA A 232 -6.21 -9.31 -8.72
CA ALA A 232 -6.10 -8.07 -9.47
C ALA A 232 -7.35 -7.80 -10.33
N GLY A 233 -7.89 -8.85 -10.95
CA GLY A 233 -9.14 -8.80 -11.70
C GLY A 233 -10.35 -8.50 -10.81
N GLN A 234 -10.43 -9.10 -9.62
CA GLN A 234 -11.47 -8.77 -8.63
C GLN A 234 -11.37 -7.33 -8.16
N PHE A 235 -10.16 -6.82 -7.95
CA PHE A 235 -9.95 -5.42 -7.59
C PHE A 235 -10.56 -4.49 -8.65
N MET A 236 -10.24 -4.72 -9.93
CA MET A 236 -10.80 -3.94 -11.04
C MET A 236 -12.33 -4.06 -11.10
N LEU A 237 -12.87 -5.26 -10.89
CA LEU A 237 -14.31 -5.47 -10.83
C LEU A 237 -14.96 -4.66 -9.70
N GLN A 238 -14.40 -4.70 -8.49
CA GLN A 238 -14.91 -3.94 -7.36
C GLN A 238 -14.77 -2.44 -7.55
N ALA A 239 -13.69 -1.99 -8.19
CA ALA A 239 -13.51 -0.58 -8.54
C ALA A 239 -14.59 -0.10 -9.52
N VAL A 240 -14.95 -0.88 -10.54
CA VAL A 240 -16.08 -0.53 -11.42
C VAL A 240 -17.40 -0.48 -10.65
N ILE A 241 -17.69 -1.51 -9.84
CA ILE A 241 -18.92 -1.54 -9.03
C ILE A 241 -19.01 -0.31 -8.12
N GLU A 242 -17.92 0.06 -7.46
CA GLU A 242 -17.89 1.24 -6.60
C GLU A 242 -18.09 2.54 -7.40
N GLU A 243 -17.38 2.72 -8.50
CA GLU A 243 -17.49 3.93 -9.30
C GLU A 243 -18.92 4.14 -9.83
N PHE A 244 -19.55 3.09 -10.38
CA PHE A 244 -20.88 3.20 -11.00
C PHE A 244 -22.03 3.14 -9.99
N LEU A 245 -22.00 2.20 -9.03
CA LEU A 245 -23.11 2.01 -8.09
C LEU A 245 -23.04 2.89 -6.84
N ARG A 246 -21.85 3.42 -6.50
CA ARG A 246 -21.66 4.20 -5.25
C ARG A 246 -21.18 5.61 -5.52
N ASN A 247 -20.29 5.84 -6.47
CA ASN A 247 -19.78 7.20 -6.77
C ASN A 247 -20.62 7.91 -7.84
N GLY A 248 -21.50 7.18 -8.53
CA GLY A 248 -22.42 7.75 -9.52
C GLY A 248 -21.72 8.23 -10.78
N VAL A 249 -20.56 7.64 -11.12
CA VAL A 249 -19.93 7.95 -12.40
C VAL A 249 -20.79 7.45 -13.57
N TYR A 250 -20.57 8.04 -14.74
CA TYR A 250 -21.25 7.66 -15.96
C TYR A 250 -20.29 7.74 -17.15
N GLY A 251 -20.67 7.08 -18.24
CA GLY A 251 -19.86 7.03 -19.45
C GLY A 251 -18.75 5.97 -19.42
N PRO A 252 -17.99 5.84 -20.52
CA PRO A 252 -17.09 4.71 -20.73
C PRO A 252 -15.70 4.90 -20.11
N GLU A 253 -15.32 6.12 -19.77
CA GLU A 253 -13.95 6.45 -19.35
C GLU A 253 -13.57 5.77 -18.03
N PRO A 254 -14.35 5.83 -16.93
CA PRO A 254 -13.97 5.17 -15.68
C PRO A 254 -13.82 3.65 -15.85
N PHE A 255 -14.72 3.02 -16.61
CA PHE A 255 -14.65 1.58 -16.89
C PHE A 255 -13.37 1.22 -17.66
N ASN A 256 -13.09 1.96 -18.72
CA ASN A 256 -11.90 1.73 -19.55
C ASN A 256 -10.61 1.98 -18.78
N THR A 257 -10.56 3.04 -17.97
CA THR A 257 -9.41 3.38 -17.14
C THR A 257 -9.18 2.35 -16.04
N VAL A 258 -10.22 1.85 -15.38
CA VAL A 258 -10.07 0.75 -14.38
C VAL A 258 -9.46 -0.49 -15.03
N PHE A 259 -9.90 -0.86 -16.24
CA PHE A 259 -9.33 -1.98 -16.99
C PHE A 259 -8.13 -1.60 -17.87
N ALA A 260 -7.54 -0.40 -17.72
CA ALA A 260 -6.33 0.03 -18.44
C ALA A 260 -5.03 -0.45 -17.76
N PHE A 261 -5.05 -1.69 -17.26
CA PHE A 261 -3.87 -2.41 -16.77
C PHE A 261 -3.63 -3.64 -17.65
N GLY A 262 -2.38 -3.83 -18.07
CA GLY A 262 -1.99 -4.83 -19.07
C GLY A 262 -0.58 -4.54 -19.56
N CYS A 263 -0.19 -5.15 -20.68
CA CYS A 263 1.15 -4.93 -21.23
C CYS A 263 1.15 -3.69 -22.14
N PRO A 264 1.82 -2.59 -21.75
CA PRO A 264 1.89 -1.38 -22.58
C PRO A 264 2.91 -1.48 -23.73
N GLY A 265 3.62 -2.61 -23.85
CA GLY A 265 4.70 -2.81 -24.82
C GLY A 265 6.05 -2.33 -24.30
N VAL A 266 7.02 -2.14 -25.20
CA VAL A 266 8.44 -1.90 -24.85
C VAL A 266 8.87 -0.43 -24.91
N GLU A 267 8.06 0.45 -25.49
CA GLU A 267 8.41 1.86 -25.66
C GLU A 267 8.43 2.59 -24.32
N ARG A 268 9.54 3.23 -23.96
CA ARG A 268 9.73 4.02 -22.73
C ARG A 268 10.00 5.49 -23.06
N TRP A 269 9.67 6.40 -22.14
CA TRP A 269 10.03 7.82 -22.23
C TRP A 269 10.34 8.41 -20.85
N ALA A 270 10.85 9.65 -20.83
CA ALA A 270 11.45 10.26 -19.64
C ALA A 270 10.46 10.58 -18.49
N GLU A 271 9.18 10.76 -18.81
CA GLU A 271 8.11 11.15 -17.86
C GLU A 271 7.08 10.02 -17.72
N GLU A 272 7.52 8.77 -17.85
CA GLU A 272 6.64 7.63 -17.72
C GLU A 272 6.16 7.45 -16.27
N PRO A 273 4.84 7.35 -16.03
CA PRO A 273 4.30 7.09 -14.70
C PRO A 273 4.81 5.76 -14.11
N ALA A 274 5.03 5.74 -12.79
CA ALA A 274 5.60 4.58 -12.09
C ALA A 274 4.73 3.31 -12.22
N ASP A 275 3.41 3.49 -12.27
CA ASP A 275 2.42 2.44 -12.50
C ASP A 275 2.50 1.85 -13.93
N VAL A 276 2.86 2.64 -14.95
CA VAL A 276 3.12 2.11 -16.31
C VAL A 276 4.39 1.26 -16.34
N THR A 277 5.43 1.66 -15.61
CA THR A 277 6.63 0.81 -15.42
C THR A 277 6.26 -0.49 -14.70
N ALA A 278 5.45 -0.41 -13.63
CA ALA A 278 4.95 -1.56 -12.89
C ALA A 278 4.13 -2.52 -13.77
N MET A 279 3.30 -1.98 -14.65
CA MET A 279 2.50 -2.76 -15.59
C MET A 279 3.35 -3.67 -16.48
N ARG A 280 4.49 -3.20 -16.99
CA ARG A 280 5.38 -4.04 -17.80
C ARG A 280 5.92 -5.23 -17.03
N ARG A 281 6.23 -5.02 -15.75
CA ARG A 281 6.78 -6.08 -14.89
C ARG A 281 5.76 -7.16 -14.57
N LEU A 282 4.50 -6.77 -14.40
CA LEU A 282 3.45 -7.66 -13.91
C LEU A 282 2.61 -8.33 -15.00
N PHE A 283 2.40 -7.63 -16.12
CA PHE A 283 1.39 -8.02 -17.10
C PHE A 283 1.93 -8.33 -18.49
N CYS A 284 3.19 -8.03 -18.78
CA CYS A 284 3.84 -8.47 -20.04
C CYS A 284 4.35 -9.90 -19.89
N ASP A 285 4.39 -10.63 -20.99
CA ASP A 285 5.02 -11.95 -21.04
C ASP A 285 6.55 -11.81 -20.89
N GLU A 286 7.14 -12.62 -20.02
CA GLU A 286 8.58 -12.58 -19.75
C GLU A 286 9.42 -12.97 -20.98
N ASN A 287 8.92 -13.90 -21.80
CA ASN A 287 9.59 -14.37 -23.02
C ASN A 287 9.32 -13.42 -24.19
N ASN A 288 8.18 -12.73 -24.18
CA ASN A 288 7.83 -11.75 -25.20
C ASN A 288 7.27 -10.45 -24.58
N PRO A 289 8.15 -9.48 -24.21
CA PRO A 289 7.74 -8.25 -23.53
C PRO A 289 6.83 -7.30 -24.33
N ARG A 290 6.52 -7.63 -25.58
CA ARG A 290 5.54 -6.90 -26.41
C ARG A 290 4.13 -7.48 -26.29
N GLU A 291 4.01 -8.70 -25.76
CA GLU A 291 2.75 -9.41 -25.62
C GLU A 291 2.30 -9.39 -24.16
N GLN A 292 0.98 -9.40 -23.98
CA GLN A 292 0.39 -9.51 -22.66
C GLN A 292 0.42 -10.96 -22.20
N ASN A 293 0.71 -11.15 -20.91
CA ASN A 293 0.64 -12.46 -20.27
C ASN A 293 -0.74 -13.10 -20.52
N ARG A 294 -0.72 -14.36 -20.98
CA ARG A 294 -1.92 -15.08 -21.41
C ARG A 294 -2.93 -15.30 -20.28
N ASP A 295 -2.48 -15.62 -19.08
CA ASP A 295 -3.35 -15.84 -17.92
C ASP A 295 -4.05 -14.53 -17.56
N TRP A 296 -3.29 -13.43 -17.54
CA TRP A 296 -3.85 -12.10 -17.35
C TRP A 296 -4.90 -11.76 -18.41
N THR A 297 -4.63 -11.99 -19.69
CA THR A 297 -5.59 -11.73 -20.76
C THR A 297 -6.92 -12.47 -20.56
N ASN A 298 -6.87 -13.74 -20.14
CA ASN A 298 -8.06 -14.53 -19.90
C ASN A 298 -8.84 -14.03 -18.67
N ILE A 299 -8.14 -13.77 -17.58
CA ILE A 299 -8.75 -13.30 -16.32
C ILE A 299 -9.36 -11.92 -16.49
N LYS A 300 -8.65 -10.99 -17.14
CA LYS A 300 -9.12 -9.65 -17.46
C LYS A 300 -10.41 -9.70 -18.28
N ARG A 301 -10.45 -10.53 -19.33
CA ARG A 301 -11.64 -10.69 -20.16
C ARG A 301 -12.82 -11.23 -19.35
N ARG A 302 -12.60 -12.27 -18.53
CA ARG A 302 -13.64 -12.84 -17.68
C ARG A 302 -14.28 -11.78 -16.77
N TYR A 303 -13.49 -10.94 -16.09
CA TYR A 303 -14.03 -9.91 -15.22
C TYR A 303 -14.70 -8.75 -15.95
N ILE A 304 -14.23 -8.40 -17.15
CA ILE A 304 -14.95 -7.47 -18.03
C ILE A 304 -16.32 -8.06 -18.38
N ASP A 305 -16.35 -9.32 -18.84
CA ASP A 305 -17.59 -9.98 -19.28
C ASP A 305 -18.61 -10.10 -18.13
N GLU A 306 -18.17 -10.30 -16.87
CA GLU A 306 -19.09 -10.32 -15.73
C GLU A 306 -19.86 -9.00 -15.53
N LEU A 307 -19.25 -7.88 -15.90
CA LEU A 307 -19.82 -6.53 -15.75
C LEU A 307 -20.64 -6.09 -16.97
N LEU A 308 -20.64 -6.86 -18.06
CA LEU A 308 -21.35 -6.53 -19.30
C LEU A 308 -22.63 -7.36 -19.46
N PRO A 309 -23.65 -6.82 -20.15
CA PRO A 309 -24.85 -7.57 -20.50
C PRO A 309 -24.53 -8.84 -21.28
N GLN A 310 -24.94 -9.99 -20.74
CA GLN A 310 -24.78 -11.29 -21.39
C GLN A 310 -25.92 -11.59 -22.38
N ARG A 311 -27.02 -10.85 -22.27
CA ARG A 311 -28.22 -10.99 -23.10
C ARG A 311 -28.66 -9.61 -23.56
N SER A 312 -29.20 -9.52 -24.77
CA SER A 312 -29.68 -8.25 -25.34
C SER A 312 -30.83 -7.59 -24.57
N SER A 313 -31.51 -8.35 -23.70
CA SER A 313 -32.59 -7.86 -22.84
C SER A 313 -32.11 -7.37 -21.47
N GLN A 314 -30.86 -7.66 -21.09
CA GLN A 314 -30.31 -7.31 -19.79
C GLN A 314 -29.72 -5.90 -19.87
N SER A 315 -30.01 -5.06 -18.88
CA SER A 315 -29.41 -3.73 -18.78
C SER A 315 -27.97 -3.79 -18.27
N SER A 316 -27.20 -2.72 -18.48
CA SER A 316 -25.83 -2.64 -17.93
C SER A 316 -25.89 -2.57 -16.41
N LEU A 317 -26.86 -1.83 -15.86
CA LEU A 317 -27.12 -1.77 -14.42
C LEU A 317 -27.39 -3.16 -13.82
N GLU A 318 -28.32 -3.94 -14.39
CA GLU A 318 -28.62 -5.31 -13.94
C GLU A 318 -27.38 -6.22 -13.99
N SER A 319 -26.47 -5.96 -14.93
CA SER A 319 -25.23 -6.74 -15.07
C SER A 319 -24.23 -6.43 -13.96
N ILE A 320 -24.07 -5.14 -13.62
CA ILE A 320 -23.18 -4.70 -12.52
C ILE A 320 -23.77 -5.09 -11.16
N GLU A 321 -25.08 -4.99 -10.95
CA GLU A 321 -25.75 -5.45 -9.73
C GLU A 321 -25.59 -6.96 -9.55
N ARG A 322 -25.80 -7.76 -10.61
CA ARG A 322 -25.52 -9.21 -10.59
C ARG A 322 -24.06 -9.49 -10.24
N ALA A 323 -23.12 -8.75 -10.81
CA ALA A 323 -21.70 -8.91 -10.50
C ALA A 323 -21.39 -8.60 -9.03
N GLN A 324 -22.05 -7.59 -8.43
CA GLN A 324 -21.94 -7.27 -7.01
C GLN A 324 -22.46 -8.41 -6.12
N GLU A 325 -23.56 -9.05 -6.49
CA GLU A 325 -24.09 -10.21 -5.75
C GLU A 325 -23.16 -11.43 -5.83
N GLN A 326 -22.59 -11.69 -7.01
CA GLN A 326 -21.69 -12.82 -7.24
C GLN A 326 -20.29 -12.62 -6.66
N HIS A 327 -19.85 -11.36 -6.55
CA HIS A 327 -18.58 -10.96 -5.97
C HIS A 327 -18.81 -9.97 -4.82
N PRO A 328 -19.19 -10.45 -3.62
CA PRO A 328 -19.38 -9.59 -2.47
C PRO A 328 -18.09 -8.84 -2.10
N TYR A 329 -18.21 -7.55 -1.76
CA TYR A 329 -17.06 -6.73 -1.37
C TYR A 329 -16.34 -7.29 -0.13
N THR A 330 -17.07 -7.84 0.84
CA THR A 330 -16.51 -8.42 2.08
C THR A 330 -15.53 -9.55 1.77
N ALA A 331 -15.87 -10.44 0.84
CA ALA A 331 -15.01 -11.53 0.42
C ALA A 331 -13.76 -11.02 -0.33
N PHE A 332 -13.93 -9.98 -1.16
CA PHE A 332 -12.79 -9.31 -1.81
C PHE A 332 -11.85 -8.67 -0.77
N GLU A 333 -12.40 -7.91 0.18
CA GLU A 333 -11.63 -7.25 1.23
C GLU A 333 -10.82 -8.25 2.05
N GLU A 334 -11.45 -9.34 2.49
CA GLU A 334 -10.77 -10.42 3.21
C GLU A 334 -9.61 -11.02 2.40
N ARG A 335 -9.85 -11.35 1.12
CA ARG A 335 -8.81 -11.90 0.23
C ARG A 335 -7.66 -10.92 0.02
N LEU A 336 -7.96 -9.64 -0.14
CA LEU A 336 -6.91 -8.61 -0.29
C LEU A 336 -6.11 -8.47 1.01
N LEU A 337 -6.74 -8.42 2.17
CA LEU A 337 -6.05 -8.34 3.46
C LEU A 337 -5.16 -9.56 3.72
N LEU A 338 -5.64 -10.77 3.40
CA LEU A 338 -4.85 -11.99 3.46
C LEU A 338 -3.62 -11.91 2.54
N PHE A 339 -3.80 -11.39 1.32
CA PHE A 339 -2.69 -11.18 0.40
C PHE A 339 -1.68 -10.17 0.93
N LEU A 340 -2.11 -9.02 1.46
CA LEU A 340 -1.21 -8.03 2.06
C LEU A 340 -0.46 -8.58 3.27
N LYS A 341 -1.12 -9.41 4.09
CA LYS A 341 -0.49 -10.10 5.21
C LYS A 341 0.54 -11.12 4.73
N TYR A 342 0.21 -11.90 3.70
CA TYR A 342 1.17 -12.80 3.05
C TYR A 342 2.40 -12.03 2.51
N LEU A 343 2.21 -10.86 1.92
CA LEU A 343 3.30 -10.01 1.47
C LEU A 343 4.18 -9.49 2.63
N HIS A 344 3.55 -9.17 3.76
CA HIS A 344 4.25 -8.71 4.98
C HIS A 344 5.10 -9.81 5.61
N GLU A 345 4.53 -11.02 5.73
CA GLU A 345 5.18 -12.18 6.36
C GLU A 345 6.15 -12.89 5.42
N GLY A 346 5.96 -12.75 4.10
CA GLY A 346 6.73 -13.43 3.06
C GLY A 346 8.09 -12.81 2.73
N ILE A 347 8.57 -11.86 3.53
CA ILE A 347 9.89 -11.23 3.38
C ILE A 347 10.63 -11.36 4.71
N VAL A 348 11.96 -11.55 4.64
CA VAL A 348 12.84 -11.56 5.82
C VAL A 348 12.54 -10.34 6.68
N LYS A 349 12.43 -10.51 8.01
CA LYS A 349 12.14 -9.41 8.93
C LYS A 349 13.28 -8.37 8.95
N PRO A 350 13.03 -7.09 9.28
CA PRO A 350 14.11 -6.13 9.51
C PRO A 350 15.05 -6.59 10.62
N ASP A 351 16.32 -6.20 10.57
CA ASP A 351 17.35 -6.67 11.50
C ASP A 351 17.00 -6.40 12.96
N LEU A 352 16.44 -5.22 13.28
CA LEU A 352 16.02 -4.91 14.66
C LEU A 352 14.85 -5.79 15.14
N ALA A 353 13.94 -6.20 14.24
CA ALA A 353 12.86 -7.12 14.60
C ALA A 353 13.40 -8.53 14.86
N GLN A 354 14.40 -8.96 14.08
CA GLN A 354 15.08 -10.23 14.30
C GLN A 354 15.83 -10.26 15.64
N VAL A 355 16.49 -9.16 16.01
CA VAL A 355 17.17 -8.98 17.31
C VAL A 355 16.17 -9.02 18.46
N GLU A 356 15.06 -8.29 18.35
CA GLU A 356 13.97 -8.28 19.35
C GLU A 356 13.39 -9.69 19.58
N GLU A 357 13.26 -10.49 18.51
CA GLU A 357 12.77 -11.87 18.58
C GLU A 357 13.85 -12.90 18.98
N GLY A 358 15.11 -12.49 19.07
CA GLY A 358 16.24 -13.37 19.37
C GLY A 358 16.57 -14.38 18.26
N ARG A 359 16.13 -14.14 17.02
CA ARG A 359 16.31 -15.05 15.86
C ARG A 359 16.91 -14.29 14.70
N ILE A 360 18.22 -14.44 14.50
CA ILE A 360 18.97 -13.72 13.46
C ILE A 360 19.06 -14.57 12.20
N ASN A 361 18.74 -13.95 11.07
CA ASN A 361 18.86 -14.48 9.73
C ASN A 361 19.95 -13.71 8.99
N ILE A 362 20.99 -14.42 8.55
CA ILE A 362 22.10 -13.86 7.77
C ILE A 362 21.99 -14.43 6.35
N HIS A 363 21.76 -13.57 5.36
CA HIS A 363 21.67 -13.94 3.93
C HIS A 363 20.69 -15.10 3.63
N GLY A 364 19.54 -15.13 4.30
CA GLY A 364 18.52 -16.16 4.10
C GLY A 364 18.74 -17.43 4.93
N ARG A 365 19.81 -17.51 5.73
CA ARG A 365 20.08 -18.60 6.66
C ARG A 365 19.79 -18.17 8.09
N GLU A 366 18.72 -18.72 8.67
CA GLU A 366 18.41 -18.56 10.09
C GLU A 366 19.49 -19.24 10.94
N LEU A 367 20.09 -18.49 11.86
CA LEU A 367 21.01 -19.01 12.87
C LEU A 367 20.22 -19.82 13.89
N SER A 368 20.81 -20.88 14.45
CA SER A 368 20.18 -21.55 15.59
C SER A 368 19.97 -20.57 16.75
N GLU A 369 19.03 -20.85 17.65
CA GLU A 369 18.75 -19.99 18.81
C GLU A 369 20.01 -19.76 19.67
N ALA A 370 20.87 -20.78 19.80
CA ALA A 370 22.14 -20.67 20.52
C ALA A 370 23.12 -19.72 19.82
N GLU A 371 23.22 -19.79 18.49
CA GLU A 371 24.07 -18.91 17.67
C GLU A 371 23.54 -17.47 17.66
N SER A 372 22.23 -17.29 17.52
CA SER A 372 21.56 -15.97 17.59
C SER A 372 21.83 -15.31 18.95
N ARG A 373 21.60 -16.02 20.06
CA ARG A 373 21.86 -15.50 21.43
C ARG A 373 23.34 -15.25 21.71
N ALA A 374 24.24 -16.03 21.12
CA ALA A 374 25.69 -15.79 21.23
C ALA A 374 26.11 -14.55 20.44
N MET A 375 25.49 -14.31 19.28
CA MET A 375 25.73 -13.14 18.45
C MET A 375 25.20 -11.86 19.11
N ILE A 376 23.98 -11.87 19.65
CA ILE A 376 23.39 -10.75 20.42
C ILE A 376 24.30 -10.39 21.60
N ARG A 377 24.77 -11.39 22.36
CA ARG A 377 25.73 -11.17 23.45
C ARG A 377 27.05 -10.56 23.00
N ARG A 378 27.54 -10.87 21.80
CA ARG A 378 28.75 -10.26 21.22
C ARG A 378 28.51 -8.81 20.77
N MET A 379 27.27 -8.46 20.44
CA MET A 379 26.87 -7.09 20.08
C MET A 379 26.67 -6.18 21.30
N GLY A 380 26.77 -6.73 22.53
CA GLY A 380 26.63 -5.95 23.77
C GLY A 380 25.19 -5.55 24.11
N LEU A 381 24.20 -6.26 23.53
CA LEU A 381 22.77 -6.11 23.80
C LEU A 381 22.27 -7.09 24.87
#